data_AF-I3CBX5-F1
#
_entry.id   AF-I3CBX5-F1
#
_cell.length_a   1.000
_cell.length_b   1.000
_cell.length_c   1.000
_cell.angle_alpha   90.00
_cell.angle_beta   90.00
_cell.angle_gamma   90.00
#
_symmetry.space_group_name_H-M   'P 1'
#
loop_
_entity.id
_entity.type
_entity.pdbx_description
1 polymer ?
#
loop_
_entity_poly.entity_id
_entity_poly.type
_entity_poly.pdbx_seq_one_letter_code
_entity_poly.pdbx_strand_id
1 'polypeptide(L)'
;MKKRHLVALLCALGTTLLTNAYAADSTISTACQQTSAPIYDNNLQILSLPCFVNNQDGQTYTAVLQLKPSTSGFEFKLLHVEPTAPATGSTPLPADLPLLYGDLFVQTELYFGLSIPTGGTVSEEQWSQFVNEYVTPAFPDGLTMINGNGQYLMSNGEIAHEGSKVLILLHQNSAENSAKIEAIRTKYKALFAQESVMRVTTLTGVSF
;
A
#
# COMPACT_ATOMS: atom_id res chain seq x y z
N MET A 1 20.89 14.34 -6.67
CA MET A 1 19.83 14.46 -7.69
C MET A 1 18.47 14.43 -6.98
N LYS A 2 17.58 15.42 -7.14
CA LYS A 2 16.25 15.41 -6.49
C LYS A 2 15.45 14.19 -7.00
N LYS A 3 14.65 13.54 -6.15
CA LYS A 3 13.85 12.33 -6.48
C LYS A 3 13.05 12.49 -7.79
N ARG A 4 12.55 13.70 -8.07
CA ARG A 4 11.86 14.08 -9.32
C ARG A 4 12.75 14.05 -10.57
N HIS A 5 14.04 14.37 -10.44
CA HIS A 5 15.00 14.35 -11.56
C HIS A 5 15.46 12.92 -11.89
N LEU A 6 15.50 12.03 -10.89
CA LEU A 6 15.77 10.60 -11.10
C LEU A 6 14.64 9.92 -11.87
N VAL A 7 13.39 10.24 -11.53
CA VAL A 7 12.19 9.71 -12.22
C VAL A 7 12.12 10.17 -13.68
N ALA A 8 12.36 11.45 -13.96
CA ALA A 8 12.39 11.96 -15.32
C ALA A 8 13.51 11.33 -16.17
N LEU A 9 14.69 11.10 -15.59
CA LEU A 9 15.80 10.42 -16.25
C LEU A 9 15.48 8.95 -16.57
N LEU A 10 14.79 8.25 -15.65
CA LEU A 10 14.36 6.86 -15.81
C LEU A 10 13.29 6.71 -16.91
N CYS A 11 12.33 7.64 -17.02
CA CYS A 11 11.38 7.68 -18.13
C CYS A 11 12.08 7.92 -19.49
N ALA A 12 12.99 8.90 -19.56
CA ALA A 12 13.71 9.21 -20.80
C ALA A 12 14.58 8.04 -21.28
N LEU A 13 15.28 7.37 -20.35
CA LEU A 13 16.10 6.18 -20.64
C LEU A 13 15.25 4.97 -21.05
N GLY A 14 14.10 4.75 -20.39
CA GLY A 14 13.15 3.71 -20.78
C GLY A 14 12.59 3.91 -22.19
N THR A 15 12.36 5.16 -22.59
CA THR A 15 11.90 5.50 -23.95
C THR A 15 12.97 5.17 -25.00
N THR A 16 14.25 5.36 -24.68
CA THR A 16 15.38 5.12 -25.61
C THR A 16 15.75 3.63 -25.74
N LEU A 17 15.52 2.85 -24.68
CA LEU A 17 15.75 1.39 -24.68
C LEU A 17 14.66 0.64 -25.44
N LEU A 18 13.41 1.06 -25.31
CA LEU A 18 12.27 0.46 -26.03
C LEU A 18 12.35 0.73 -27.54
N THR A 19 12.80 1.91 -27.97
CA THR A 19 13.04 2.20 -29.39
C THR A 19 14.15 1.34 -29.99
N ASN A 20 15.21 1.01 -29.24
CA ASN A 20 16.30 0.15 -29.73
C ASN A 20 15.94 -1.34 -29.77
N ALA A 21 15.12 -1.83 -28.83
CA ALA A 21 14.67 -3.22 -28.81
C ALA A 21 13.68 -3.55 -29.95
N TYR A 22 12.96 -2.54 -30.46
CA TYR A 22 11.94 -2.67 -31.51
C TYR A 22 12.32 -1.98 -32.84
N ALA A 23 13.59 -1.59 -33.02
CA ALA A 23 14.08 -0.88 -34.22
C ALA A 23 13.95 -1.66 -35.56
N ALA A 24 13.36 -2.85 -35.57
CA ALA A 24 13.05 -3.61 -36.78
C ALA A 24 11.65 -3.32 -37.37
N ASP A 25 10.78 -2.58 -36.66
CA ASP A 25 9.43 -2.27 -37.13
C ASP A 25 9.14 -0.75 -37.03
N SER A 26 9.03 -0.09 -38.18
CA SER A 26 8.92 1.36 -38.32
C SER A 26 7.54 1.94 -37.98
N THR A 27 6.66 1.13 -37.37
CA THR A 27 5.26 1.50 -37.11
C THR A 27 4.94 1.82 -35.64
N ILE A 28 5.92 1.74 -34.73
CA ILE A 28 5.72 1.94 -33.29
C ILE A 28 6.07 3.40 -32.91
N SER A 29 5.07 4.19 -32.51
CA SER A 29 5.27 5.49 -31.87
C SER A 29 5.41 5.32 -30.36
N THR A 30 6.63 5.46 -29.84
CA THR A 30 6.92 5.24 -28.41
C THR A 30 6.73 6.53 -27.62
N ALA A 31 5.66 6.63 -26.83
CA ALA A 31 5.44 7.71 -25.87
C ALA A 31 5.26 7.13 -24.45
N CYS A 32 6.33 7.15 -23.65
CA CYS A 32 6.27 6.70 -22.26
C CYS A 32 5.66 7.82 -21.39
N GLN A 33 4.36 7.75 -21.09
CA GLN A 33 3.70 8.64 -20.13
C GLN A 33 3.54 7.93 -18.78
N GLN A 34 4.09 8.53 -17.72
CA GLN A 34 3.97 8.00 -16.37
C GLN A 34 2.60 8.33 -15.78
N THR A 35 1.78 7.32 -15.48
CA THR A 35 0.41 7.50 -14.94
C THR A 35 0.27 7.13 -13.46
N SER A 36 1.31 6.53 -12.84
CA SER A 36 1.27 6.15 -11.42
C SER A 36 2.64 6.29 -10.72
N ALA A 37 2.61 6.30 -9.38
CA ALA A 37 3.81 6.41 -8.55
C ALA A 37 4.63 5.11 -8.60
N PRO A 38 5.98 5.18 -8.67
CA PRO A 38 6.82 3.99 -8.70
C PRO A 38 6.66 3.18 -7.42
N ILE A 39 6.44 1.87 -7.57
CA ILE A 39 6.41 0.91 -6.47
C ILE A 39 7.84 0.42 -6.21
N TYR A 40 8.32 0.54 -4.98
CA TYR A 40 9.63 0.08 -4.56
C TYR A 40 9.47 -1.15 -3.68
N ASP A 41 10.15 -2.25 -4.02
CA ASP A 41 10.39 -3.36 -3.08
C ASP A 41 11.58 -3.01 -2.16
N ASN A 42 11.58 -3.55 -0.94
CA ASN A 42 12.55 -3.33 0.14
C ASN A 42 14.02 -3.60 -0.24
N ASN A 43 14.26 -4.19 -1.42
CA ASN A 43 15.60 -4.42 -1.98
C ASN A 43 16.04 -3.41 -3.05
N LEU A 44 15.32 -2.30 -3.27
CA LEU A 44 15.74 -1.17 -4.12
C LEU A 44 16.02 -1.49 -5.61
N GLN A 45 15.63 -2.67 -6.13
CA GLN A 45 16.01 -3.09 -7.50
C GLN A 45 14.87 -3.11 -8.54
N ILE A 46 13.62 -2.93 -8.14
CA ILE A 46 12.49 -3.00 -9.05
C ILE A 46 11.85 -1.62 -9.15
N LEU A 47 11.96 -1.01 -10.34
CA LEU A 47 11.21 0.18 -10.69
C LEU A 47 10.19 -0.27 -11.73
N SER A 48 8.96 -0.53 -11.28
CA SER A 48 7.87 -0.75 -12.23
C SER A 48 7.47 0.60 -12.82
N LEU A 49 7.69 0.76 -14.12
CA LEU A 49 7.26 1.93 -14.89
C LEU A 49 6.22 1.45 -15.90
N PRO A 50 4.92 1.74 -15.68
CA PRO A 50 3.97 1.54 -16.75
C PRO A 50 4.35 2.46 -17.91
N CYS A 51 4.66 1.88 -19.07
CA CYS A 51 4.98 2.60 -20.29
C CYS A 51 3.95 2.25 -21.36
N PHE A 52 3.31 3.25 -21.97
CA PHE A 52 2.36 3.02 -23.04
C PHE A 52 3.11 2.70 -24.34
N VAL A 53 2.88 1.52 -24.90
CA VAL A 53 3.32 1.15 -26.24
C VAL A 53 2.06 0.95 -27.08
N ASN A 54 1.77 1.90 -27.97
CA ASN A 54 0.69 1.74 -28.94
C ASN A 54 1.20 0.91 -30.12
N ASN A 55 0.72 -0.32 -30.25
CA ASN A 55 0.81 -1.07 -31.52
C ASN A 55 -0.42 -0.77 -32.38
N GLN A 56 -0.37 -1.11 -33.68
CA GLN A 56 -1.46 -0.85 -34.63
C GLN A 56 -2.82 -1.47 -34.21
N ASP A 57 -2.83 -2.41 -33.26
CA ASP A 57 -4.03 -3.07 -32.72
C ASP A 57 -4.64 -2.37 -31.48
N GLY A 58 -4.09 -1.25 -31.01
CA GLY A 58 -4.62 -0.49 -29.86
C GLY A 58 -4.43 -1.16 -28.49
N GLN A 59 -3.64 -2.24 -28.42
CA GLN A 59 -3.33 -2.94 -27.17
C GLN A 59 -2.24 -2.21 -26.38
N THR A 60 -2.45 -2.06 -25.06
CA THR A 60 -1.49 -1.44 -24.13
C THR A 60 -0.65 -2.54 -23.45
N TYR A 61 0.60 -2.25 -23.11
CA TYR A 61 1.51 -3.19 -22.45
C TYR A 61 2.14 -2.56 -21.20
N THR A 62 2.39 -3.37 -20.17
CA THR A 62 3.14 -2.97 -18.97
C THR A 62 4.49 -3.68 -18.99
N ALA A 63 5.58 -2.93 -18.85
CA ALA A 63 6.94 -3.47 -18.83
C ALA A 63 7.53 -3.44 -17.41
N VAL A 64 8.10 -4.55 -16.97
CA VAL A 64 8.82 -4.64 -15.70
C VAL A 64 10.32 -4.62 -15.97
N LEU A 65 11.00 -3.60 -15.42
CA LEU A 65 12.44 -3.37 -15.60
C LEU A 65 13.18 -3.60 -14.28
N GLN A 66 14.28 -4.35 -14.33
CA GLN A 66 15.25 -4.46 -13.24
C GLN A 66 16.37 -3.43 -13.44
N LEU A 67 16.70 -2.69 -12.38
CA LEU A 67 17.81 -1.74 -12.35
C LEU A 67 19.01 -2.34 -11.62
N LYS A 68 20.20 -2.25 -12.21
CA LYS A 68 21.46 -2.61 -11.54
C LYS A 68 22.49 -1.49 -11.69
N PRO A 69 23.25 -1.14 -10.63
CA PRO A 69 24.37 -0.22 -10.76
C PRO A 69 25.45 -0.81 -11.68
N SER A 70 26.04 0.01 -12.54
CA SER A 70 27.19 -0.35 -13.39
C SER A 70 28.28 0.70 -13.30
N THR A 71 29.48 0.38 -13.80
CA THR A 71 30.64 1.28 -13.79
C THR A 71 30.42 2.58 -14.59
N SER A 72 29.43 2.59 -15.47
CA SER A 72 29.06 3.75 -16.30
C SER A 72 27.70 4.36 -15.93
N GLY A 73 27.10 3.94 -14.80
CA GLY A 73 25.81 4.45 -14.33
C GLY A 73 24.86 3.34 -13.88
N PHE A 74 23.75 3.16 -14.59
CA PHE A 74 22.76 2.12 -14.32
C PHE A 74 22.52 1.28 -15.57
N GLU A 75 22.45 -0.03 -15.40
CA GLU A 75 22.05 -1.00 -16.41
C GLU A 75 20.60 -1.41 -16.18
N PHE A 76 19.84 -1.53 -17.27
CA PHE A 76 18.43 -1.90 -17.26
C PHE A 76 18.28 -3.27 -17.89
N LYS A 77 17.58 -4.18 -17.23
CA LYS A 77 17.18 -5.47 -17.80
C LYS A 77 15.66 -5.55 -17.84
N LEU A 78 15.10 -5.75 -19.03
CA LEU A 78 13.69 -6.09 -19.19
C LEU A 78 13.45 -7.49 -18.64
N LEU A 79 12.57 -7.61 -17.65
CA LEU A 79 12.22 -8.89 -17.03
C LEU A 79 11.08 -9.56 -17.79
N HIS A 80 9.96 -8.85 -17.94
CA HIS A 80 8.87 -9.27 -18.82
C HIS A 80 8.05 -8.05 -19.28
N VAL A 81 7.25 -8.28 -20.32
CA VAL A 81 6.20 -7.37 -20.78
C VAL A 81 4.89 -8.17 -20.75
N GLU A 82 3.85 -7.63 -20.11
CA GLU A 82 2.51 -8.22 -20.15
C GLU A 82 1.56 -7.28 -20.91
N PRO A 83 0.58 -7.83 -21.65
CA PRO A 83 -0.55 -7.04 -22.11
C PRO A 83 -1.19 -6.40 -20.89
N THR A 84 -1.24 -5.08 -20.87
CA THR A 84 -2.11 -4.38 -19.93
C THR A 84 -3.50 -4.81 -20.33
N ALA A 85 -4.19 -5.52 -19.43
CA ALA A 85 -5.59 -5.86 -19.64
C ALA A 85 -6.26 -4.61 -20.20
N PRO A 86 -6.95 -4.69 -21.36
CA PRO A 86 -7.60 -3.53 -21.88
C PRO A 86 -8.48 -2.99 -20.75
N ALA A 87 -8.55 -1.67 -20.62
CA ALA A 87 -9.65 -1.04 -19.91
C ALA A 87 -10.96 -1.28 -20.70
N THR A 88 -11.25 -2.54 -21.05
CA THR A 88 -12.51 -2.99 -21.62
C THR A 88 -13.52 -2.97 -20.51
N GLY A 89 -14.20 -1.83 -20.45
CA GLY A 89 -15.37 -1.63 -19.63
C GLY A 89 -15.02 -1.51 -18.16
N SER A 90 -15.52 -0.46 -17.54
CA SER A 90 -16.28 -0.71 -16.33
C SER A 90 -17.17 -1.93 -16.59
N THR A 91 -16.77 -3.12 -16.13
CA THR A 91 -17.77 -4.07 -15.66
C THR A 91 -18.71 -3.20 -14.85
N PRO A 92 -19.99 -3.03 -15.24
CA PRO A 92 -20.89 -2.24 -14.44
C PRO A 92 -20.74 -2.82 -13.04
N LEU A 93 -20.32 -1.97 -12.09
CA LEU A 93 -20.43 -2.30 -10.69
C LEU A 93 -21.82 -2.96 -10.56
N PRO A 94 -21.94 -4.21 -10.08
CA PRO A 94 -23.21 -4.91 -10.08
C PRO A 94 -24.27 -3.93 -9.60
N ALA A 95 -25.38 -3.79 -10.35
CA ALA A 95 -26.41 -2.77 -10.09
C ALA A 95 -27.01 -2.87 -8.67
N ASP A 96 -26.70 -3.98 -7.98
CA ASP A 96 -27.11 -4.32 -6.63
C ASP A 96 -26.04 -4.01 -5.58
N LEU A 97 -24.94 -3.32 -5.93
CA LEU A 97 -24.07 -2.79 -4.90
C LEU A 97 -24.85 -1.77 -4.08
N PRO A 98 -24.90 -1.93 -2.74
CA PRO A 98 -25.59 -0.97 -1.92
C PRO A 98 -25.03 0.41 -2.23
N LEU A 99 -25.92 1.33 -2.61
CA LEU A 99 -25.55 2.73 -2.75
C LEU A 99 -24.98 3.16 -1.41
N LEU A 100 -23.68 3.39 -1.37
CA LEU A 100 -23.04 3.95 -0.18
C LEU A 100 -23.69 5.32 0.05
N TYR A 101 -24.39 5.45 1.17
CA TYR A 101 -25.12 6.65 1.53
C TYR A 101 -24.19 7.58 2.33
N GLY A 102 -24.13 8.85 1.97
CA GLY A 102 -23.26 9.86 2.59
C GLY A 102 -21.92 10.05 1.88
N ASP A 103 -20.97 10.67 2.57
CA ASP A 103 -19.64 10.94 2.06
C ASP A 103 -18.77 9.68 2.08
N LEU A 104 -17.90 9.54 1.09
CA LEU A 104 -16.98 8.40 1.01
C LEU A 104 -15.83 8.56 2.01
N PHE A 105 -15.76 7.60 2.94
CA PHE A 105 -14.72 7.47 3.94
C PHE A 105 -14.09 6.09 3.88
N VAL A 106 -12.97 5.95 4.58
CA VAL A 106 -12.34 4.67 4.86
C VAL A 106 -12.52 4.39 6.35
N GLN A 107 -13.12 3.24 6.66
CA GLN A 107 -13.08 2.65 7.98
C GLN A 107 -11.81 1.81 8.09
N THR A 108 -10.92 2.18 9.00
CA THR A 108 -9.77 1.36 9.36
C THR A 108 -9.96 0.81 10.77
N GLU A 109 -9.84 -0.50 10.90
CA GLU A 109 -9.81 -1.20 12.17
C GLU A 109 -8.39 -1.68 12.46
N LEU A 110 -7.90 -1.38 13.66
CA LEU A 110 -6.63 -1.86 14.16
C LEU A 110 -6.84 -2.75 15.38
N TYR A 111 -6.30 -3.96 15.32
CA TYR A 111 -6.42 -4.95 16.39
C TYR A 111 -5.08 -5.10 17.09
N PHE A 112 -5.05 -4.72 18.36
CA PHE A 112 -3.88 -4.71 19.21
C PHE A 112 -3.97 -5.87 20.19
N GLY A 113 -3.01 -6.79 20.12
CA GLY A 113 -2.78 -7.79 21.16
C GLY A 113 -2.28 -7.13 22.44
N LEU A 114 -2.69 -7.66 23.59
CA LEU A 114 -2.28 -7.16 24.90
C LEU A 114 -1.23 -8.04 25.57
N SER A 115 -1.04 -9.29 25.15
CA SER A 115 -0.03 -10.19 25.71
C SER A 115 1.37 -9.74 25.27
N ILE A 116 2.25 -9.45 26.22
CA ILE A 116 3.61 -9.01 25.93
C ILE A 116 4.52 -10.26 25.85
N PRO A 117 5.29 -10.47 24.76
CA PRO A 117 6.10 -11.70 24.61
C PRO A 117 7.12 -11.94 25.71
N THR A 118 7.64 -10.87 26.32
CA THR A 118 8.57 -10.95 27.46
C THR A 118 7.89 -11.25 28.80
N GLY A 119 6.57 -11.44 28.80
CA GLY A 119 5.74 -11.64 29.98
C GLY A 119 4.91 -10.41 30.33
N GLY A 120 3.72 -10.66 30.90
CA GLY A 120 2.77 -9.63 31.30
C GLY A 120 1.75 -9.29 30.21
N THR A 121 0.93 -8.29 30.51
CA THR A 121 -0.10 -7.76 29.60
C THR A 121 -0.05 -6.24 29.61
N VAL A 122 -0.40 -5.62 28.48
CA VAL A 122 -0.58 -4.16 28.41
C VAL A 122 -1.75 -3.77 29.30
N SER A 123 -1.48 -2.95 30.32
CA SER A 123 -2.51 -2.50 31.26
C SER A 123 -3.46 -1.47 30.64
N GLU A 124 -4.60 -1.24 31.27
CA GLU A 124 -5.55 -0.19 30.83
C GLU A 124 -4.90 1.20 30.87
N GLU A 125 -4.06 1.48 31.87
CA GLU A 125 -3.34 2.75 32.00
C GLU A 125 -2.32 2.92 30.87
N GLN A 126 -1.56 1.87 30.55
CA GLN A 126 -0.60 1.87 29.45
C GLN A 126 -1.30 2.04 28.10
N TRP A 127 -2.43 1.35 27.92
CA TRP A 127 -3.27 1.51 26.73
C TRP A 127 -3.80 2.94 26.61
N SER A 128 -4.35 3.49 27.69
CA SER A 128 -4.85 4.86 27.72
C SER A 128 -3.76 5.89 27.41
N GLN A 129 -2.57 5.74 27.98
CA GLN A 129 -1.42 6.59 27.65
C GLN A 129 -1.05 6.48 26.17
N PHE A 130 -0.96 5.27 25.63
CA PHE A 130 -0.65 5.07 24.21
C PHE A 130 -1.65 5.80 23.30
N VAL A 131 -2.95 5.68 23.59
CA VAL A 131 -4.00 6.36 22.82
C VAL A 131 -3.83 7.87 22.91
N ASN A 132 -3.68 8.41 24.12
CA ASN A 132 -3.58 9.85 24.35
C ASN A 132 -2.32 10.47 23.71
N GLU A 133 -1.20 9.76 23.72
CA GLU A 133 0.08 10.27 23.21
C GLU A 133 0.24 10.12 21.70
N TYR A 134 -0.29 9.04 21.11
CA TYR A 134 0.04 8.67 19.72
C TYR A 134 -1.18 8.61 18.80
N VAL A 135 -2.34 8.21 19.30
CA VAL A 135 -3.52 7.99 18.47
C VAL A 135 -4.34 9.27 18.37
N THR A 136 -4.75 9.84 19.50
CA THR A 136 -5.61 11.03 19.54
C THR A 136 -4.99 12.23 18.82
N PRO A 137 -3.69 12.54 18.93
CA PRO A 137 -3.09 13.64 18.18
C PRO A 137 -3.06 13.40 16.66
N ALA A 138 -3.02 12.13 16.23
CA ALA A 138 -3.03 11.77 14.81
C ALA A 138 -4.44 11.79 14.21
N PHE A 139 -5.46 11.47 15.01
CA PHE A 139 -6.87 11.42 14.64
C PHE A 139 -7.74 12.20 15.65
N PRO A 140 -7.61 13.55 15.70
CA PRO A 140 -8.30 14.38 16.68
C PRO A 140 -9.81 14.49 16.45
N ASP A 141 -10.26 14.24 15.21
CA ASP A 141 -11.66 14.38 14.82
C ASP A 141 -12.56 13.27 15.38
N GLY A 142 -11.97 12.14 15.81
CA GLY A 142 -12.70 11.07 16.47
C GLY A 142 -12.12 9.68 16.22
N LEU A 143 -12.39 8.79 17.17
CA LEU A 143 -12.05 7.38 17.13
C LEU A 143 -13.02 6.60 18.02
N THR A 144 -13.15 5.30 17.78
CA THR A 144 -13.89 4.39 18.66
C THR A 144 -12.96 3.29 19.15
N MET A 145 -13.09 2.90 20.42
CA MET A 145 -12.33 1.80 21.01
C MET A 145 -13.27 0.72 21.52
N ILE A 146 -12.93 -0.53 21.25
CA ILE A 146 -13.68 -1.71 21.68
C ILE A 146 -12.72 -2.68 22.38
N ASN A 147 -13.17 -3.27 23.48
CA ASN A 147 -12.46 -4.37 24.13
C ASN A 147 -12.82 -5.68 23.45
N GLY A 148 -11.82 -6.46 23.08
CA GLY A 148 -11.97 -7.78 22.47
C GLY A 148 -11.24 -8.85 23.26
N ASN A 149 -11.57 -10.10 22.94
CA ASN A 149 -10.78 -11.26 23.33
C ASN A 149 -10.58 -12.11 22.08
N GLY A 150 -9.33 -12.33 21.72
CA GLY A 150 -8.93 -13.17 20.60
C GLY A 150 -8.63 -14.60 21.06
N GLN A 151 -8.80 -15.53 20.12
CA GLN A 151 -8.33 -16.90 20.26
C GLN A 151 -7.66 -17.33 18.97
N TYR A 152 -6.52 -18.00 19.06
CA TYR A 152 -5.84 -18.54 17.90
C TYR A 152 -5.14 -19.87 18.22
N LEU A 153 -5.04 -20.73 17.21
CA LEU A 153 -4.32 -22.00 17.33
C LEU A 153 -2.82 -21.75 17.24
N MET A 154 -2.10 -22.07 18.30
CA MET A 154 -0.64 -22.02 18.35
C MET A 154 -0.03 -23.20 17.58
N SER A 155 1.26 -23.09 17.25
CA SER A 155 2.01 -24.13 16.54
C SER A 155 2.11 -25.46 17.30
N ASN A 156 1.97 -25.43 18.62
CA ASN A 156 1.93 -26.61 19.49
C ASN A 156 0.53 -27.27 19.58
N GLY A 157 -0.47 -26.73 18.87
CA GLY A 157 -1.84 -27.26 18.85
C GLY A 157 -2.74 -26.76 19.99
N GLU A 158 -2.24 -25.90 20.88
CA GLU A 158 -3.05 -25.29 21.93
C GLU A 158 -3.75 -24.01 21.43
N ILE A 159 -4.93 -23.71 21.99
CA ILE A 159 -5.61 -22.43 21.74
C ILE A 159 -5.05 -21.39 22.71
N ALA A 160 -4.37 -20.39 22.16
CA ALA A 160 -4.02 -19.19 22.92
C ALA A 160 -5.26 -18.32 23.10
N HIS A 161 -5.41 -17.77 24.29
CA HIS A 161 -6.40 -16.73 24.60
C HIS A 161 -5.66 -15.44 24.89
N GLU A 162 -6.06 -14.36 24.25
CA GLU A 162 -5.41 -13.07 24.43
C GLU A 162 -6.45 -11.95 24.46
N GLY A 163 -6.32 -11.06 25.45
CA GLY A 163 -7.08 -9.82 25.47
C GLY A 163 -6.66 -8.93 24.30
N SER A 164 -7.60 -8.24 23.69
CA SER A 164 -7.33 -7.33 22.58
C SER A 164 -8.02 -5.98 22.74
N LYS A 165 -7.44 -4.97 22.10
CA LYS A 165 -8.09 -3.66 21.90
C LYS A 165 -8.29 -3.47 20.41
N VAL A 166 -9.49 -3.04 20.03
CA VAL A 166 -9.82 -2.69 18.65
C VAL A 166 -10.02 -1.19 18.57
N LEU A 167 -9.26 -0.53 17.70
CA LEU A 167 -9.43 0.87 17.37
C LEU A 167 -10.11 0.98 16.01
N ILE A 168 -11.21 1.72 15.94
CA ILE A 168 -11.93 2.00 14.69
C ILE A 168 -11.76 3.48 14.36
N LEU A 169 -11.29 3.75 13.15
CA LEU A 169 -11.05 5.10 12.62
C LEU A 169 -11.86 5.29 11.34
N LEU A 170 -12.61 6.40 11.26
CA LEU A 170 -13.21 6.87 10.02
C LEU A 170 -12.38 8.04 9.50
N HIS A 171 -11.81 7.90 8.31
CA HIS A 171 -10.93 8.93 7.75
C HIS A 171 -11.02 9.03 6.22
N GLN A 172 -10.57 10.16 5.67
CA GLN A 172 -10.43 10.32 4.23
C GLN A 172 -9.41 9.34 3.64
N ASN A 173 -9.68 8.85 2.41
CA ASN A 173 -8.74 7.97 1.70
C ASN A 173 -7.53 8.77 1.20
N SER A 174 -6.48 8.81 2.02
CA SER A 174 -5.25 9.54 1.69
C SER A 174 -4.00 8.79 2.12
N ALA A 175 -2.91 8.98 1.37
CA ALA A 175 -1.59 8.46 1.72
C ALA A 175 -1.11 9.00 3.08
N GLU A 176 -1.47 10.24 3.44
CA GLU A 176 -1.14 10.84 4.73
C GLU A 176 -1.81 10.10 5.89
N ASN A 177 -3.12 9.83 5.80
CA ASN A 177 -3.84 9.10 6.85
C ASN A 177 -3.33 7.66 6.98
N SER A 178 -3.04 7.01 5.84
CA SER A 178 -2.43 5.69 5.86
C SER A 178 -1.06 5.70 6.55
N ALA A 179 -0.23 6.73 6.29
CA ALA A 179 1.07 6.88 6.95
C ALA A 179 0.94 7.13 8.47
N LYS A 180 -0.03 7.93 8.91
CA LYS A 180 -0.35 8.12 10.34
C LYS A 180 -0.72 6.79 11.01
N ILE A 181 -1.56 5.99 10.37
CA ILE A 181 -1.94 4.65 10.85
C ILE A 181 -0.71 3.73 10.97
N GLU A 182 0.16 3.70 9.97
CA GLU A 182 1.38 2.90 10.02
C GLU A 182 2.35 3.36 11.11
N ALA A 183 2.43 4.67 11.38
CA ALA A 183 3.21 5.20 12.49
C ALA A 183 2.67 4.73 13.84
N ILE A 184 1.34 4.75 14.04
CA ILE A 184 0.69 4.22 15.25
C ILE A 184 1.00 2.73 15.44
N ARG A 185 0.83 1.91 14.40
CA ARG A 185 1.12 0.46 14.43
C ARG A 185 2.58 0.21 14.77
N THR A 186 3.49 0.92 14.13
CA THR A 186 4.94 0.80 14.36
C THR A 186 5.30 1.18 15.79
N LYS A 187 4.70 2.26 16.31
CA LYS A 187 4.96 2.73 17.66
C LYS A 187 4.46 1.73 18.72
N TYR A 188 3.27 1.18 18.55
CA TYR A 188 2.75 0.16 19.47
C TYR A 188 3.65 -1.07 19.53
N LYS A 189 4.06 -1.58 18.36
CA LYS A 189 5.01 -2.70 18.27
C LYS A 189 6.31 -2.43 19.00
N ALA A 190 6.86 -1.23 18.84
CA ALA A 190 8.09 -0.84 19.51
C ALA A 190 7.93 -0.72 21.04
N LEU A 191 6.80 -0.16 21.53
CA LEU A 191 6.56 0.05 22.96
C LEU A 191 6.30 -1.26 23.72
N PHE A 192 5.56 -2.19 23.11
CA PHE A 192 5.08 -3.40 23.78
C PHE A 192 5.66 -4.69 23.19
N ALA A 193 6.72 -4.58 22.39
CA ALA A 193 7.42 -5.69 21.75
C ALA A 193 6.50 -6.62 20.94
N GLN A 194 5.46 -6.07 20.31
CA GLN A 194 4.51 -6.84 19.51
C GLN A 194 5.07 -7.15 18.12
N GLU A 195 4.84 -8.36 17.63
CA GLU A 195 5.23 -8.76 16.27
C GLU A 195 4.39 -8.03 15.22
N SER A 196 3.09 -7.87 15.49
CA SER A 196 2.15 -7.30 14.55
C SER A 196 1.00 -6.55 15.25
N VAL A 197 0.35 -5.67 14.47
CA VAL A 197 -0.95 -5.09 14.78
C VAL A 197 -1.77 -5.28 13.52
N MET A 198 -2.85 -6.05 13.58
CA MET A 198 -3.64 -6.32 12.37
C MET A 198 -4.37 -5.05 11.95
N ARG A 199 -4.45 -4.81 10.63
CA ARG A 199 -5.15 -3.69 10.02
C ARG A 199 -6.16 -4.24 9.02
N VAL A 200 -7.42 -3.83 9.17
CA VAL A 200 -8.49 -4.06 8.20
C VAL A 200 -8.94 -2.71 7.67
N THR A 201 -9.24 -2.63 6.38
CA THR A 201 -9.62 -1.37 5.73
C THR A 201 -10.79 -1.60 4.80
N THR A 202 -11.83 -0.79 4.93
CA THR A 202 -13.07 -0.89 4.16
C THR A 202 -13.51 0.49 3.69
N LEU A 203 -13.85 0.62 2.40
CA LEU A 203 -14.49 1.83 1.87
C LEU A 203 -15.95 1.86 2.33
N THR A 204 -16.39 2.96 2.91
CA THR A 204 -17.72 3.09 3.51
C THR A 204 -18.34 4.46 3.23
N GLY A 205 -19.67 4.51 3.13
CA GLY A 205 -20.43 5.76 3.09
C GLY A 205 -20.79 6.18 4.51
N VAL A 206 -20.55 7.45 4.85
CA VAL A 206 -20.78 7.98 6.19
C VAL A 206 -21.61 9.27 6.09
N SER A 207 -22.66 9.36 6.89
CA SER A 207 -23.45 10.58 7.10
C SER A 207 -23.47 10.88 8.59
N PHE A 208 -23.28 12.16 8.94
CA PHE A 208 -23.35 12.66 10.31
C PHE A 208 -24.64 13.43 10.57
#